data_AF-A0A5M9JV17-F1
#
_entry.id   AF-A0A5M9JV17-F1
#
_cell.length_a   1.000
_cell.length_b   1.000
_cell.length_c   1.000
_cell.angle_alpha   90.00
_cell.angle_beta   90.00
_cell.angle_gamma   90.00
#
_symmetry.space_group_name_H-M   'P 1'
#
loop_
_entity.id
_entity.type
_entity.pdbx_description
1 polymer ?
#
loop_
_entity_poly.entity_id
_entity_poly.type
_entity_poly.pdbx_seq_one_letter_code
_entity_poly.pdbx_strand_id
1 'polypeptide(L)'
;MGGSTAGDSLEMRSAQAIPEITNEFNSLPDVGWYGSAYLLTCSAFQLLFGKLYTFWAVKTVLLSSVLLFEVGSIVCGAAPSSAAFIVGRAISGIGAAGVFSGTIVCIVYAVPLEKRPRLQGLFGAIFGIASVIGPLVGGAFTSKVTWRWCFYINVPIGGVAMIIIALCLKVPDQDTTKIALIKKFSQLDVIGNTFLMPGVVCLLLALQWGGQIYAWNSGRVVALLVITAVFLLAFVAVQILLPKTATIPPRIAKQRSIIAGFLATLFLGSSQYIYIYFLPIWFQAINGVSALDSGIRLLPLMLAMVASIFGGLVVQKTGYYTPPAIVGSSIMLSDTIWIWHGNVLSSTKSCCTNGSSTEDVSIGIALMFFATLLGAAVFVSVGQNVLDNQLVQRLSGFPGFEPDLITEGGATSFLSSLPASLQETGLIEYNEALRRVFQIGLVLSCITTLFLAMMEWKSVLKKVEAEKGSKSDFVPVE
;
A
#
# COMPACT_ATOMS: atom_id res chain seq x y z
N MET A 1 -14.69 -6.98 -0.59
CA MET A 1 -14.00 -6.75 0.70
C MET A 1 -12.96 -7.84 0.96
N GLY A 2 -13.33 -9.12 1.01
CA GLY A 2 -12.37 -10.22 1.28
C GLY A 2 -11.18 -10.33 0.31
N GLY A 3 -11.34 -10.03 -0.98
CA GLY A 3 -10.26 -10.19 -1.98
C GLY A 3 -9.10 -9.19 -1.85
N SER A 4 -9.32 -7.98 -1.34
CA SER A 4 -8.24 -6.99 -1.18
C SER A 4 -7.45 -7.28 0.09
N THR A 5 -8.12 -7.69 1.17
CA THR A 5 -7.48 -8.16 2.41
C THR A 5 -6.79 -9.52 2.23
N ALA A 6 -7.22 -10.31 1.25
CA ALA A 6 -6.52 -11.53 0.83
C ALA A 6 -5.14 -11.21 0.23
N GLY A 7 -5.00 -10.10 -0.49
CA GLY A 7 -3.72 -9.60 -1.03
C GLY A 7 -2.69 -9.27 0.04
N ASP A 8 -3.08 -8.47 1.04
CA ASP A 8 -2.16 -8.07 2.11
C ASP A 8 -1.86 -9.22 3.06
N SER A 9 -2.87 -10.04 3.39
CA SER A 9 -2.62 -11.26 4.15
C SER A 9 -1.74 -12.25 3.39
N LEU A 10 -1.80 -12.28 2.05
CA LEU A 10 -0.88 -13.06 1.23
C LEU A 10 0.54 -12.52 1.33
N GLU A 11 0.72 -11.19 1.25
CA GLU A 11 2.02 -10.57 1.42
C GLU A 11 2.64 -10.91 2.78
N MET A 12 1.86 -10.79 3.86
CA MET A 12 2.31 -11.11 5.22
C MET A 12 2.61 -12.60 5.41
N ARG A 13 1.82 -13.50 4.80
CA ARG A 13 2.12 -14.94 4.77
C ARG A 13 3.42 -15.21 4.01
N SER A 14 3.59 -14.58 2.85
CA SER A 14 4.77 -14.76 2.00
C SER A 14 6.05 -14.31 2.70
N ALA A 15 5.99 -13.23 3.49
CA ALA A 15 7.13 -12.74 4.26
C ALA A 15 7.70 -13.79 5.23
N GLN A 16 6.85 -14.60 5.87
CA GLN A 16 7.28 -15.70 6.75
C GLN A 16 7.90 -16.87 5.98
N ALA A 17 7.52 -17.04 4.72
CA ALA A 17 8.00 -18.11 3.85
C ALA A 17 9.29 -17.77 3.10
N ILE A 18 9.72 -16.50 3.06
CA ILE A 18 10.89 -16.03 2.31
C ILE A 18 12.15 -16.88 2.60
N PRO A 19 12.53 -17.20 3.85
CA PRO A 19 13.74 -17.98 4.12
C PRO A 19 13.68 -19.38 3.48
N GLU A 20 12.53 -20.05 3.54
CA GLU A 20 12.36 -21.40 3.00
C GLU A 20 12.32 -21.40 1.47
N ILE A 21 11.64 -20.41 0.85
CA ILE A 21 11.64 -20.18 -0.61
C ILE A 21 13.08 -19.97 -1.11
N THR A 22 13.86 -19.18 -0.38
CA THR A 22 15.24 -18.85 -0.75
C THR A 22 16.14 -20.07 -0.69
N ASN A 23 15.97 -20.91 0.33
CA ASN A 23 16.69 -22.18 0.46
C ASN A 23 16.31 -23.17 -0.64
N GLU A 24 15.02 -23.28 -1.00
CA GLU A 24 14.57 -24.18 -2.07
C GLU A 24 15.09 -23.74 -3.45
N PHE A 25 15.10 -22.43 -3.73
CA PHE A 25 15.55 -21.90 -5.01
C PHE A 25 17.06 -21.60 -5.07
N ASN A 26 17.79 -21.73 -3.97
CA ASN A 26 19.21 -21.38 -3.84
C ASN A 26 19.52 -19.98 -4.40
N SER A 27 18.64 -18.99 -4.17
CA SER A 27 18.78 -17.64 -4.72
C SER A 27 18.60 -16.56 -3.65
N LEU A 28 19.65 -16.38 -2.85
CA LEU A 28 19.77 -15.28 -1.87
C LEU A 28 19.66 -13.88 -2.50
N PRO A 29 20.23 -13.60 -3.70
CA PRO A 29 20.13 -12.27 -4.31
C PRO A 29 18.70 -11.84 -4.66
N ASP A 30 17.78 -12.80 -4.83
CA ASP A 30 16.40 -12.54 -5.28
C ASP A 30 15.42 -12.24 -4.13
N VAL A 31 15.85 -12.36 -2.87
CA VAL A 31 15.01 -12.16 -1.69
C VAL A 31 14.27 -10.82 -1.70
N GLY A 32 14.96 -9.74 -2.04
CA GLY A 32 14.36 -8.40 -2.13
C GLY A 32 13.24 -8.32 -3.16
N TRP A 33 13.29 -9.15 -4.21
CA TRP A 33 12.30 -9.14 -5.28
C TRP A 33 10.99 -9.85 -4.92
N TYR A 34 11.03 -10.80 -3.99
CA TYR A 34 9.85 -11.57 -3.57
C TYR A 34 8.75 -10.69 -2.97
N GLY A 35 9.14 -9.66 -2.20
CA GLY A 35 8.21 -8.64 -1.69
C GLY A 35 8.01 -7.49 -2.68
N SER A 36 9.10 -6.93 -3.18
CA SER A 36 9.06 -5.69 -3.96
C SER A 36 8.33 -5.83 -5.29
N ALA A 37 8.36 -6.99 -5.98
CA ALA A 37 7.68 -7.15 -7.27
C ALA A 37 6.15 -6.97 -7.18
N TYR A 38 5.54 -7.43 -6.09
CA TYR A 38 4.11 -7.25 -5.81
C TYR A 38 3.79 -5.78 -5.54
N LEU A 39 4.54 -5.12 -4.66
CA LEU A 39 4.32 -3.71 -4.33
C LEU A 39 4.58 -2.76 -5.52
N LEU A 40 5.63 -3.04 -6.29
CA LEU A 40 6.02 -2.33 -7.51
C LEU A 40 4.90 -2.33 -8.54
N THR A 41 4.35 -3.50 -8.84
CA THR A 41 3.27 -3.63 -9.83
C THR A 41 1.94 -3.13 -9.28
N CYS A 42 1.66 -3.37 -7.99
CA CYS A 42 0.46 -2.85 -7.35
C CYS A 42 0.40 -1.31 -7.40
N SER A 43 1.50 -0.64 -7.03
CA SER A 43 1.60 0.82 -7.11
C SER A 43 1.53 1.34 -8.55
N ALA A 44 2.31 0.78 -9.49
CA ALA A 44 2.35 1.27 -10.87
C ALA A 44 1.00 1.17 -11.59
N PHE A 45 0.18 0.16 -11.30
CA PHE A 45 -1.11 -0.07 -11.96
C PHE A 45 -2.30 0.60 -11.26
N GLN A 46 -2.11 1.17 -10.07
CA GLN A 46 -3.20 1.72 -9.25
C GLN A 46 -4.04 2.78 -10.01
N LEU A 47 -3.37 3.71 -10.69
CA LEU A 47 -4.01 4.80 -11.43
C LEU A 47 -4.73 4.32 -12.70
N LEU A 48 -4.19 3.30 -13.39
CA LEU A 48 -4.85 2.68 -14.53
C LEU A 48 -6.18 2.03 -14.11
N PHE A 49 -6.19 1.30 -12.99
CA PHE A 49 -7.43 0.73 -12.47
C PHE A 49 -8.46 1.80 -12.09
N GLY A 50 -8.04 2.95 -11.57
CA GLY A 50 -8.92 4.10 -11.35
C GLY A 50 -9.74 4.49 -12.58
N LYS A 51 -9.08 4.54 -13.75
CA LYS A 51 -9.71 4.80 -15.05
C LYS A 51 -10.55 3.61 -15.55
N LEU A 52 -10.07 2.38 -15.38
CA LEU A 52 -10.85 1.19 -15.77
C LEU A 52 -12.20 1.15 -15.05
N TYR A 53 -12.24 1.48 -13.75
CA TYR A 53 -13.49 1.54 -12.98
C TYR A 53 -14.42 2.71 -13.36
N THR A 54 -13.92 3.71 -14.09
CA THR A 54 -14.73 4.84 -14.59
C THR A 54 -15.48 4.48 -15.88
N PHE A 55 -14.84 3.75 -16.80
CA PHE A 55 -15.37 3.52 -18.16
C PHE A 55 -15.91 2.10 -18.41
N TRP A 56 -15.53 1.13 -17.56
CA TRP A 56 -16.02 -0.24 -17.64
C TRP A 56 -16.95 -0.55 -16.46
N ALA A 57 -17.79 -1.56 -16.66
CA ALA A 57 -18.68 -2.05 -15.61
C ALA A 57 -17.84 -2.50 -14.40
N VAL A 58 -18.13 -1.92 -13.23
CA VAL A 58 -17.41 -2.17 -11.98
C VAL A 58 -17.34 -3.67 -11.67
N LYS A 59 -18.43 -4.40 -11.93
CA LYS A 59 -18.51 -5.85 -11.75
C LYS A 59 -17.47 -6.60 -12.58
N THR A 60 -17.35 -6.29 -13.88
CA THR A 60 -16.43 -6.96 -14.80
C THR A 60 -14.98 -6.69 -14.43
N VAL A 61 -14.64 -5.43 -14.15
CA VAL A 61 -13.28 -5.04 -13.76
C VAL A 61 -12.89 -5.69 -12.43
N LEU A 62 -13.81 -5.76 -11.46
CA LEU A 62 -13.54 -6.40 -10.19
C LEU A 62 -13.35 -7.91 -10.33
N LEU A 63 -14.20 -8.60 -11.10
CA LEU A 63 -14.05 -10.04 -11.35
C LEU A 63 -12.73 -10.35 -12.08
N SER A 64 -12.38 -9.57 -13.11
CA SER A 64 -11.11 -9.74 -13.82
C SER A 64 -9.90 -9.48 -12.92
N SER A 65 -9.99 -8.51 -12.01
CA SER A 65 -8.92 -8.20 -11.05
C SER A 65 -8.72 -9.33 -10.04
N VAL A 66 -9.80 -9.90 -9.50
CA VAL A 66 -9.72 -11.06 -8.60
C VAL A 66 -9.17 -12.26 -9.35
N LEU A 67 -9.65 -12.54 -10.56
CA LEU A 67 -9.11 -13.63 -11.38
C LEU A 67 -7.60 -13.48 -11.63
N LEU A 68 -7.15 -12.27 -11.99
CA LEU A 68 -5.73 -11.99 -12.22
C LEU A 68 -4.90 -12.20 -10.94
N PHE A 69 -5.42 -11.78 -9.79
CA PHE A 69 -4.80 -12.01 -8.49
C PHE A 69 -4.66 -13.52 -8.17
N GLU A 70 -5.71 -14.30 -8.43
CA GLU A 70 -5.69 -15.75 -8.20
C GLU A 70 -4.75 -16.48 -9.17
N VAL A 71 -4.71 -16.07 -10.44
CA VAL A 71 -3.74 -16.60 -11.41
C VAL A 71 -2.31 -16.32 -10.93
N GLY A 72 -2.03 -15.10 -10.46
CA GLY A 72 -0.73 -14.76 -9.87
C GLY A 72 -0.40 -15.62 -8.64
N SER A 73 -1.39 -15.88 -7.78
CA SER A 73 -1.23 -16.78 -6.62
C SER A 73 -0.92 -18.22 -7.05
N ILE A 74 -1.61 -18.76 -8.06
CA ILE A 74 -1.31 -20.10 -8.61
C ILE A 74 0.11 -20.16 -9.15
N VAL A 75 0.54 -19.14 -9.92
CA VAL A 75 1.90 -19.08 -10.47
C VAL A 75 2.95 -19.05 -9.34
N CYS A 76 2.72 -18.31 -8.26
CA CYS A 76 3.61 -18.33 -7.09
C CYS A 76 3.66 -19.71 -6.41
N GLY A 77 2.50 -20.32 -6.18
CA GLY A 77 2.41 -21.64 -5.53
C GLY A 77 2.99 -22.77 -6.37
N ALA A 78 2.94 -22.65 -7.70
CA ALA A 78 3.47 -23.63 -8.66
C ALA A 78 4.87 -23.27 -9.19
N ALA A 79 5.50 -22.21 -8.69
CA ALA A 79 6.76 -21.71 -9.23
C ALA A 79 7.88 -22.77 -9.12
N PRO A 80 8.53 -23.15 -10.25
CA PRO A 80 9.69 -24.05 -10.22
C PRO A 80 11.02 -23.34 -9.99
N SER A 81 11.04 -22.00 -10.06
CA SER A 81 12.24 -21.18 -9.90
C SER A 81 11.91 -19.82 -9.29
N SER A 82 12.94 -19.14 -8.76
CA SER A 82 12.86 -17.77 -8.24
C SER A 82 12.25 -16.79 -9.27
N ALA A 83 12.72 -16.81 -10.52
CA ALA A 83 12.19 -15.93 -11.56
C ALA A 83 10.69 -16.15 -11.83
N ALA A 84 10.24 -17.41 -11.87
CA ALA A 84 8.83 -17.73 -12.04
C ALA A 84 7.98 -17.24 -10.85
N PHE A 85 8.53 -17.34 -9.64
CA PHE A 85 7.89 -16.81 -8.43
C PHE A 85 7.76 -15.28 -8.48
N ILE A 86 8.82 -14.56 -8.87
CA ILE A 86 8.81 -13.10 -9.04
C ILE A 86 7.76 -12.67 -10.08
N VAL A 87 7.64 -13.39 -11.20
CA VAL A 87 6.60 -13.14 -12.21
C VAL A 87 5.20 -13.35 -11.62
N GLY A 88 4.98 -14.41 -10.83
CA GLY A 88 3.73 -14.62 -10.11
C GLY A 88 3.40 -13.48 -9.15
N ARG A 89 4.41 -12.93 -8.45
CA ARG A 89 4.26 -11.77 -7.56
C ARG A 89 3.89 -10.51 -8.33
N ALA A 90 4.50 -10.29 -9.50
CA ALA A 90 4.13 -9.20 -10.39
C ALA A 90 2.68 -9.31 -10.88
N ILE A 91 2.23 -10.49 -11.32
CA ILE A 91 0.84 -10.71 -11.79
C ILE A 91 -0.16 -10.48 -10.64
N SER A 92 0.12 -11.03 -9.45
CA SER A 92 -0.74 -10.83 -8.28
C SER A 92 -0.79 -9.37 -7.83
N GLY A 93 0.30 -8.61 -7.94
CA GLY A 93 0.32 -7.18 -7.65
C GLY A 93 -0.58 -6.36 -8.58
N ILE A 94 -0.58 -6.67 -9.89
CA ILE A 94 -1.51 -6.03 -10.84
C ILE A 94 -2.96 -6.34 -10.45
N GLY A 95 -3.27 -7.60 -10.14
CA GLY A 95 -4.61 -7.98 -9.68
C GLY A 95 -5.03 -7.25 -8.40
N ALA A 96 -4.12 -7.16 -7.43
CA ALA A 96 -4.35 -6.50 -6.15
C ALA A 96 -4.70 -5.01 -6.32
N ALA A 97 -3.98 -4.27 -7.17
CA ALA A 97 -4.28 -2.86 -7.47
C ALA A 97 -5.75 -2.65 -7.90
N GLY A 98 -6.23 -3.55 -8.76
CA GLY A 98 -7.61 -3.58 -9.21
C GLY A 98 -8.60 -3.92 -8.11
N VAL A 99 -8.29 -4.87 -7.24
CA VAL A 99 -9.20 -5.25 -6.14
C VAL A 99 -9.27 -4.16 -5.05
N PHE A 100 -8.17 -3.47 -4.74
CA PHE A 100 -8.14 -2.35 -3.80
C PHE A 100 -9.03 -1.19 -4.28
N SER A 101 -8.78 -0.69 -5.48
CA SER A 101 -9.57 0.39 -6.08
C SER A 101 -11.04 -0.04 -6.22
N GLY A 102 -11.28 -1.24 -6.73
CA GLY A 102 -12.63 -1.76 -7.00
C GLY A 102 -13.48 -1.93 -5.76
N THR A 103 -12.89 -2.37 -4.64
CA THR A 103 -13.65 -2.54 -3.39
C THR A 103 -14.21 -1.20 -2.89
N ILE A 104 -13.42 -0.12 -2.94
CA ILE A 104 -13.88 1.20 -2.52
C ILE A 104 -14.86 1.79 -3.53
N VAL A 105 -14.60 1.62 -4.83
CA VAL A 105 -15.53 2.02 -5.90
C VAL A 105 -16.90 1.35 -5.69
N CYS A 106 -16.95 0.04 -5.41
CA CYS A 106 -18.21 -0.65 -5.09
C CYS A 106 -18.95 -0.02 -3.91
N ILE A 107 -18.24 0.35 -2.83
CA ILE A 107 -18.84 1.05 -1.68
C ILE A 107 -19.42 2.40 -2.13
N VAL A 108 -18.70 3.15 -2.97
CA VAL A 108 -19.15 4.44 -3.48
C VAL A 108 -20.45 4.30 -4.28
N TYR A 109 -20.56 3.31 -5.16
CA TYR A 109 -21.76 3.14 -5.99
C TYR A 109 -22.93 2.44 -5.27
N ALA A 110 -22.66 1.56 -4.31
CA ALA A 110 -23.70 0.79 -3.63
C ALA A 110 -24.28 1.48 -2.38
N VAL A 111 -23.57 2.46 -1.80
CA VAL A 111 -23.87 2.96 -0.45
C VAL A 111 -23.97 4.49 -0.44
N PRO A 112 -25.00 5.07 0.21
CA PRO A 112 -25.14 6.52 0.34
C PRO A 112 -23.98 7.14 1.11
N LEU A 113 -23.63 8.39 0.76
CA LEU A 113 -22.47 9.14 1.25
C LEU A 113 -22.26 9.04 2.77
N GLU A 114 -23.32 9.17 3.56
CA GLU A 114 -23.28 9.13 5.04
C GLU A 114 -22.78 7.80 5.63
N LYS A 115 -23.03 6.69 4.93
CA LYS A 115 -22.69 5.34 5.41
C LYS A 115 -21.34 4.87 4.85
N ARG A 116 -20.76 5.57 3.86
CA ARG A 116 -19.47 5.22 3.26
C ARG A 116 -18.31 5.20 4.27
N PRO A 117 -18.15 6.20 5.17
CA PRO A 117 -17.07 6.18 6.16
C PRO A 117 -17.11 4.95 7.08
N ARG A 118 -18.31 4.51 7.48
CA ARG A 118 -18.48 3.30 8.30
C ARG A 118 -18.03 2.03 7.57
N LEU A 119 -18.38 1.87 6.30
CA LEU A 119 -17.98 0.70 5.52
C LEU A 119 -16.50 0.74 5.11
N GLN A 120 -15.94 1.93 4.91
CA GLN A 120 -14.50 2.10 4.71
C GLN A 120 -13.72 1.79 6.00
N GLY A 121 -14.22 2.21 7.17
CA GLY A 121 -13.67 1.81 8.47
C GLY A 121 -13.79 0.30 8.72
N LEU A 122 -14.91 -0.32 8.36
CA LEU A 122 -15.07 -1.78 8.41
C LEU A 122 -14.06 -2.49 7.49
N PHE A 123 -13.81 -1.95 6.31
CA PHE A 123 -12.77 -2.45 5.41
C PHE A 123 -11.37 -2.38 6.08
N GLY A 124 -11.06 -1.26 6.75
CA GLY A 124 -9.83 -1.13 7.57
C GLY A 124 -9.75 -2.14 8.74
N ALA A 125 -10.89 -2.47 9.36
CA ALA A 125 -10.93 -3.49 10.40
C ALA A 125 -10.74 -4.92 9.87
N ILE A 126 -11.36 -5.27 8.75
CA ILE A 126 -11.14 -6.57 8.10
C ILE A 126 -9.67 -6.67 7.67
N PHE A 127 -9.07 -5.58 7.19
CA PHE A 127 -7.64 -5.52 6.91
C PHE A 127 -6.82 -5.79 8.18
N GLY A 128 -7.13 -5.14 9.30
CA GLY A 128 -6.45 -5.39 10.58
C GLY A 128 -6.54 -6.86 11.02
N ILE A 129 -7.72 -7.47 10.95
CA ILE A 129 -7.91 -8.89 11.28
C ILE A 129 -7.13 -9.80 10.31
N ALA A 130 -7.20 -9.52 9.01
CA ALA A 130 -6.49 -10.31 8.00
C ALA A 130 -4.96 -10.20 8.17
N SER A 131 -4.47 -9.04 8.60
CA SER A 131 -3.06 -8.83 8.89
C SER A 131 -2.55 -9.65 10.09
N VAL A 132 -3.41 -9.91 11.09
CA VAL A 132 -3.10 -10.80 12.22
C VAL A 132 -3.09 -12.27 11.79
N ILE A 133 -4.11 -12.67 11.03
CA ILE A 133 -4.26 -14.06 10.59
C ILE A 133 -3.14 -14.46 9.61
N GLY A 134 -2.66 -13.51 8.81
CA GLY A 134 -1.61 -13.73 7.80
C GLY A 134 -0.37 -14.42 8.37
N PRO A 135 0.43 -13.80 9.26
CA PRO A 135 1.63 -14.41 9.83
C PRO A 135 1.36 -15.73 10.57
N LEU A 136 0.25 -15.82 11.32
CA LEU A 136 -0.10 -17.05 12.07
C LEU A 136 -0.32 -18.24 11.13
N VAL A 137 -1.10 -18.03 10.07
CA VAL A 137 -1.40 -19.06 9.06
C VAL A 137 -0.18 -19.34 8.20
N GLY A 138 0.58 -18.30 7.83
CA GLY A 138 1.81 -18.42 7.03
C GLY A 138 2.89 -19.22 7.74
N GLY A 139 3.13 -18.92 9.02
CA GLY A 139 4.03 -19.69 9.88
C GLY A 139 3.58 -21.15 10.02
N ALA A 140 2.28 -21.39 10.24
CA ALA A 140 1.76 -22.75 10.34
C ALA A 140 1.95 -23.56 9.05
N PHE A 141 1.73 -22.97 7.87
CA PHE A 141 1.94 -23.65 6.59
C PHE A 141 3.42 -23.91 6.30
N THR A 142 4.27 -22.92 6.56
CA THR A 142 5.71 -23.02 6.36
C THR A 142 6.30 -24.11 7.26
N SER A 143 5.95 -24.12 8.56
CA SER A 143 6.52 -25.09 9.50
C SER A 143 5.93 -26.50 9.44
N LYS A 144 4.69 -26.71 8.96
CA LYS A 144 4.00 -28.01 9.05
C LYS A 144 3.63 -28.65 7.71
N VAL A 145 3.63 -27.89 6.61
CA VAL A 145 3.17 -28.39 5.30
C VAL A 145 4.20 -28.04 4.23
N THR A 146 3.97 -26.93 3.50
CA THR A 146 4.91 -26.33 2.54
C THR A 146 4.54 -24.85 2.42
N TRP A 147 5.52 -23.99 2.14
CA TRP A 147 5.28 -22.57 1.88
C TRP A 147 4.34 -22.31 0.70
N ARG A 148 4.23 -23.25 -0.26
CA ARG A 148 3.37 -23.14 -1.46
C ARG A 148 1.89 -22.97 -1.09
N TRP A 149 1.46 -23.56 0.02
CA TRP A 149 0.09 -23.43 0.53
C TRP A 149 -0.29 -22.02 0.96
N CYS A 150 0.69 -21.16 1.27
CA CYS A 150 0.46 -19.73 1.51
C CYS A 150 -0.24 -19.08 0.31
N PHE A 151 -0.01 -19.58 -0.91
CA PHE A 151 -0.61 -19.08 -2.14
C PHE A 151 -1.84 -19.88 -2.57
N TYR A 152 -1.80 -21.21 -2.48
CA TYR A 152 -2.92 -22.04 -2.94
C TYR A 152 -4.21 -21.82 -2.16
N ILE A 153 -4.14 -21.47 -0.87
CA ILE A 153 -5.34 -21.21 -0.08
C ILE A 153 -6.13 -19.97 -0.55
N ASN A 154 -5.49 -19.05 -1.30
CA ASN A 154 -6.20 -17.91 -1.87
C ASN A 154 -7.17 -18.34 -2.95
N VAL A 155 -6.80 -19.33 -3.77
CA VAL A 155 -7.59 -19.78 -4.94
C VAL A 155 -9.03 -20.17 -4.58
N PRO A 156 -9.29 -21.04 -3.57
CA PRO A 156 -10.66 -21.35 -3.18
C PRO A 156 -11.38 -20.13 -2.58
N ILE A 157 -10.69 -19.29 -1.81
CA ILE A 157 -11.28 -18.09 -1.20
C ILE A 157 -11.67 -17.07 -2.28
N GLY A 158 -10.79 -16.84 -3.26
CA GLY A 158 -11.01 -16.00 -4.43
C GLY A 158 -12.10 -16.56 -5.32
N GLY A 159 -12.14 -17.88 -5.52
CA GLY A 159 -13.22 -18.57 -6.22
C GLY A 159 -14.60 -18.30 -5.59
N VAL A 160 -14.72 -18.49 -4.28
CA VAL A 160 -15.94 -18.17 -3.53
C VAL A 160 -16.27 -16.68 -3.62
N ALA A 161 -15.27 -15.80 -3.47
CA ALA A 161 -15.46 -14.36 -3.60
C ALA A 161 -15.96 -13.97 -5.01
N MET A 162 -15.42 -14.57 -6.07
CA MET A 162 -15.87 -14.36 -7.45
C MET A 162 -17.31 -14.82 -7.64
N ILE A 163 -17.70 -15.97 -7.09
CA ILE A 163 -19.09 -16.46 -7.15
C ILE A 163 -20.03 -15.47 -6.45
N ILE A 164 -19.67 -15.03 -5.25
CA ILE A 164 -20.46 -14.05 -4.49
C ILE A 164 -20.57 -12.73 -5.25
N ILE A 165 -19.47 -12.23 -5.84
CA ILE A 165 -19.48 -11.02 -6.66
C ILE A 165 -20.36 -11.23 -7.91
N ALA A 166 -20.26 -12.38 -8.57
CA ALA A 166 -21.03 -12.69 -9.77
C ALA A 166 -22.54 -12.73 -9.49
N LEU A 167 -22.97 -13.29 -8.35
CA LEU A 167 -24.38 -13.47 -8.01
C LEU A 167 -24.98 -12.28 -7.25
N CYS A 168 -24.25 -11.70 -6.31
CA CYS A 168 -24.78 -10.70 -5.38
C CYS A 168 -24.45 -9.25 -5.75
N LEU A 169 -23.38 -8.99 -6.50
CA LEU A 169 -23.00 -7.62 -6.84
C LEU A 169 -23.86 -7.10 -8.00
N LYS A 170 -24.84 -6.27 -7.65
CA LYS A 170 -25.66 -5.49 -8.59
C LYS A 170 -25.27 -4.02 -8.47
N VAL A 171 -24.41 -3.56 -9.38
CA VAL A 171 -24.06 -2.14 -9.52
C VAL A 171 -24.74 -1.64 -10.79
N PRO A 172 -25.49 -0.53 -10.75
CA PRO A 172 -26.12 0.04 -11.94
C PRO A 172 -25.06 0.35 -13.01
N ASP A 173 -25.35 0.00 -14.26
CA ASP A 173 -24.49 0.39 -15.37
C ASP A 173 -24.51 1.91 -15.53
N GLN A 174 -23.32 2.48 -15.73
CA GLN A 174 -23.14 3.91 -15.97
C GLN A 174 -23.34 4.23 -17.45
N ASP A 175 -23.73 5.46 -17.77
CA ASP A 175 -23.84 5.89 -19.17
C ASP A 175 -22.50 5.87 -19.90
N THR A 176 -21.39 6.05 -19.17
CA THR A 176 -20.01 5.84 -19.67
C THR A 176 -19.74 4.40 -20.10
N THR A 177 -20.45 3.42 -19.52
CA THR A 177 -20.33 2.00 -19.87
C THR A 177 -20.91 1.71 -21.27
N LYS A 178 -21.81 2.55 -21.79
CA LYS A 178 -22.48 2.35 -23.11
C LYS A 178 -21.66 2.86 -24.29
N ILE A 179 -20.51 3.50 -24.05
CA ILE A 179 -19.64 4.05 -25.09
C ILE A 179 -18.97 2.91 -25.90
N ALA A 180 -18.78 3.09 -27.21
CA ALA A 180 -18.08 2.13 -28.06
C ALA A 180 -16.65 1.83 -27.55
N LEU A 181 -16.21 0.56 -27.61
CA LEU A 181 -14.93 0.08 -27.08
C LEU A 181 -13.71 0.90 -27.55
N ILE A 182 -13.68 1.30 -28.81
CA ILE A 182 -12.59 2.10 -29.39
C ILE A 182 -12.47 3.47 -28.69
N LYS A 183 -13.61 4.11 -28.40
CA LYS A 183 -13.64 5.39 -27.66
C LYS A 183 -13.24 5.20 -26.18
N LYS A 184 -13.55 4.05 -25.57
CA LYS A 184 -13.11 3.74 -24.19
C LYS A 184 -11.59 3.57 -24.10
N PHE A 185 -10.98 2.83 -25.03
CA PHE A 185 -9.51 2.69 -25.08
C PHE A 185 -8.82 4.04 -25.29
N SER A 186 -9.40 4.91 -26.13
CA SER A 186 -8.88 6.27 -26.32
C SER A 186 -8.94 7.14 -25.05
N GLN A 187 -9.74 6.79 -24.04
CA GLN A 187 -9.89 7.55 -22.79
C GLN A 187 -9.05 7.02 -21.62
N LEU A 188 -8.30 5.93 -21.82
CA LEU A 188 -7.42 5.32 -20.81
C LEU A 188 -6.09 6.05 -20.59
N ASP A 189 -5.89 7.21 -21.21
CA ASP A 189 -4.61 7.94 -21.21
C ASP A 189 -3.41 7.03 -21.49
N VAL A 190 -3.46 6.30 -22.61
CA VAL A 190 -2.41 5.32 -22.95
C VAL A 190 -1.04 5.98 -22.97
N ILE A 191 -0.95 7.22 -23.47
CA ILE A 191 0.29 7.99 -23.53
C ILE A 191 0.78 8.32 -22.12
N GLY A 192 -0.07 8.86 -21.24
CA GLY A 192 0.31 9.17 -19.86
C GLY A 192 0.77 7.93 -19.10
N ASN A 193 0.03 6.83 -19.20
CA ASN A 193 0.39 5.58 -18.53
C ASN A 193 1.68 4.94 -19.08
N THR A 194 2.00 5.15 -20.36
CA THR A 194 3.26 4.69 -20.96
C THR A 194 4.48 5.40 -20.36
N PHE A 195 4.33 6.63 -19.87
CA PHE A 195 5.41 7.31 -19.13
C PHE A 195 5.36 7.02 -17.63
N LEU A 196 4.16 7.02 -17.04
CA LEU A 196 4.01 6.84 -15.60
C LEU A 196 4.49 5.46 -15.14
N MET A 197 4.04 4.37 -15.79
CA MET A 197 4.35 3.01 -15.33
C MET A 197 5.84 2.72 -15.35
N PRO A 198 6.58 2.91 -16.46
CA PRO A 198 8.01 2.66 -16.45
C PRO A 198 8.75 3.69 -15.57
N GLY A 199 8.26 4.93 -15.44
CA GLY A 199 8.88 5.93 -14.56
C GLY A 199 8.84 5.53 -13.08
N VAL A 200 7.70 5.01 -12.62
CA VAL A 200 7.52 4.45 -11.26
C VAL A 200 8.36 3.19 -11.09
N VAL A 201 8.41 2.31 -12.10
CA VAL A 201 9.26 1.12 -12.05
C VAL A 201 10.73 1.51 -11.93
N CYS A 202 11.23 2.40 -12.78
CA CYS A 202 12.61 2.90 -12.71
C CYS A 202 12.93 3.56 -11.37
N LEU A 203 11.97 4.29 -10.78
CA LEU A 203 12.16 4.94 -9.48
C LEU A 203 12.40 3.90 -8.40
N LEU A 204 11.49 2.92 -8.32
CA LEU A 204 11.54 1.89 -7.30
C LEU A 204 12.75 0.97 -7.50
N LEU A 205 13.16 0.68 -8.73
CA LEU A 205 14.40 -0.06 -9.01
C LEU A 205 15.65 0.71 -8.61
N ALA A 206 15.71 2.02 -8.90
CA ALA A 206 16.84 2.84 -8.48
C ALA A 206 16.99 2.87 -6.96
N LEU A 207 15.87 2.95 -6.23
CA LEU A 207 15.87 2.95 -4.77
C LEU A 207 16.16 1.59 -4.15
N GLN A 208 15.69 0.50 -4.78
CA GLN A 208 15.96 -0.87 -4.33
C GLN A 208 17.43 -1.26 -4.54
N TRP A 209 18.03 -0.87 -5.65
CA TRP A 209 19.41 -1.25 -5.99
C TRP A 209 20.45 -0.26 -5.48
N GLY A 210 20.09 1.02 -5.37
CA GLY A 210 20.98 2.08 -4.91
C GLY A 210 21.37 1.90 -3.46
N GLY A 211 22.68 1.81 -3.21
CA GLY A 211 23.27 1.64 -1.88
C GLY A 211 23.27 0.21 -1.35
N GLN A 212 22.67 -0.75 -2.08
CA GLN A 212 22.63 -2.17 -1.72
C GLN A 212 23.44 -3.01 -2.71
N ILE A 213 23.02 -3.03 -3.98
CA ILE A 213 23.67 -3.82 -5.04
C ILE A 213 24.64 -2.95 -5.83
N TYR A 214 24.28 -1.69 -6.07
CA TYR A 214 25.09 -0.74 -6.79
C TYR A 214 25.30 0.51 -5.95
N ALA A 215 26.52 1.05 -5.97
CA ALA A 215 26.78 2.36 -5.39
C ALA A 215 25.86 3.42 -6.02
N TRP A 216 25.46 4.42 -5.24
CA TRP A 216 24.60 5.52 -5.71
C TRP A 216 25.16 6.27 -6.92
N ASN A 217 26.49 6.34 -7.04
CA ASN A 217 27.17 6.96 -8.19
C ASN A 217 27.33 6.01 -9.40
N SER A 218 26.78 4.80 -9.34
CA SER A 218 26.78 3.90 -10.49
C SER A 218 25.97 4.50 -11.63
N GLY A 219 26.52 4.46 -12.85
CA GLY A 219 25.84 4.95 -14.05
C GLY A 219 24.45 4.32 -14.25
N ARG A 220 24.22 3.09 -13.78
CA ARG A 220 22.91 2.42 -13.82
C ARG A 220 21.89 3.10 -12.91
N VAL A 221 22.24 3.37 -11.65
CA VAL A 221 21.34 4.00 -10.67
C VAL A 221 21.04 5.43 -11.08
N VAL A 222 22.07 6.19 -11.50
CA VAL A 222 21.90 7.55 -12.02
C VAL A 222 21.02 7.56 -13.26
N ALA A 223 21.23 6.64 -14.21
CA ALA A 223 20.39 6.54 -15.41
C ALA A 223 18.92 6.25 -15.06
N LEU A 224 18.65 5.32 -14.14
CA LEU A 224 17.28 5.03 -13.69
C LEU A 224 16.61 6.26 -13.06
N LEU A 225 17.32 7.00 -12.20
CA LEU A 225 16.80 8.24 -11.59
C LEU A 225 16.52 9.34 -12.64
N VAL A 226 17.41 9.50 -13.61
CA VAL A 226 17.22 10.46 -14.71
C VAL A 226 16.03 10.07 -15.58
N ILE A 227 15.89 8.78 -15.93
CA ILE A 227 14.74 8.27 -16.69
C ILE A 227 13.45 8.52 -15.92
N THR A 228 13.42 8.25 -14.61
CA THR A 228 12.27 8.58 -13.76
C THR A 228 11.92 10.05 -13.83
N ALA A 229 12.90 10.96 -13.68
CA ALA A 229 12.64 12.39 -13.74
C ALA A 229 12.06 12.81 -15.09
N VAL A 230 12.64 12.33 -16.19
CA VAL A 230 12.16 12.59 -17.55
C VAL A 230 10.74 12.05 -17.76
N PHE A 231 10.46 10.82 -17.30
CA PHE A 231 9.18 10.17 -17.50
C PHE A 231 8.08 10.80 -16.64
N LEU A 232 8.38 11.21 -15.41
CA LEU A 232 7.44 11.95 -14.56
C LEU A 232 7.14 13.34 -15.15
N LEU A 233 8.15 14.05 -15.67
CA LEU A 233 7.94 15.33 -16.36
C LEU A 233 7.11 15.16 -17.64
N ALA A 234 7.38 14.12 -18.43
CA ALA A 234 6.60 13.78 -19.61
C ALA A 234 5.15 13.43 -19.24
N PHE A 235 4.94 12.66 -18.16
CA PHE A 235 3.62 12.35 -17.64
C PHE A 235 2.86 13.64 -17.26
N VAL A 236 3.49 14.54 -16.50
CA VAL A 236 2.90 15.83 -16.13
C VAL A 236 2.56 16.67 -17.37
N ALA A 237 3.47 16.73 -18.35
CA ALA A 237 3.22 17.42 -19.61
C ALA A 237 2.01 16.83 -20.35
N VAL A 238 1.90 15.50 -20.43
CA VAL A 238 0.75 14.81 -21.03
C VAL A 238 -0.55 15.13 -20.27
N GLN A 239 -0.55 15.16 -18.94
CA GLN A 239 -1.73 15.52 -18.15
C GLN A 239 -2.22 16.95 -18.43
N ILE A 240 -1.29 17.88 -18.68
CA ILE A 240 -1.60 19.29 -18.93
C ILE A 240 -2.02 19.52 -20.39
N LEU A 241 -1.31 18.90 -21.34
CA LEU A 241 -1.50 19.10 -22.77
C LEU A 241 -2.69 18.31 -23.33
N LEU A 242 -3.03 17.17 -22.72
CA LEU A 242 -4.13 16.28 -23.15
C LEU A 242 -5.20 16.12 -22.05
N PRO A 243 -5.87 17.20 -21.62
CA PRO A 243 -6.80 17.17 -20.48
C PRO A 243 -8.05 16.32 -20.71
N LYS A 244 -8.38 15.99 -21.96
CA LYS A 244 -9.55 15.15 -22.31
C LYS A 244 -9.33 13.67 -22.02
N THR A 245 -8.08 13.21 -22.07
CA THR A 245 -7.71 11.81 -21.81
C THR A 245 -7.02 11.64 -20.47
N ALA A 246 -6.41 12.70 -19.93
CA ALA A 246 -5.66 12.75 -18.67
C ALA A 246 -6.16 11.79 -17.58
N THR A 247 -5.26 10.92 -17.09
CA THR A 247 -5.41 10.09 -15.89
C THR A 247 -5.80 10.91 -14.66
N ILE A 248 -5.13 12.04 -14.46
CA ILE A 248 -5.39 12.98 -13.36
C ILE A 248 -5.75 14.33 -14.00
N PRO A 249 -7.04 14.60 -14.22
CA PRO A 249 -7.47 15.87 -14.79
C PRO A 249 -6.91 17.05 -13.99
N PRO A 250 -6.35 18.09 -14.66
CA PRO A 250 -5.78 19.25 -13.96
C PRO A 250 -6.76 19.94 -13.00
N ARG A 251 -8.07 19.85 -13.27
CA ARG A 251 -9.13 20.36 -12.38
C ARG A 251 -9.15 19.64 -11.02
N ILE A 252 -8.86 18.34 -11.00
CA ILE A 252 -8.80 17.50 -9.80
C ILE A 252 -7.46 17.75 -9.10
N ALA A 253 -6.37 17.75 -9.85
CA ALA A 253 -5.03 17.99 -9.33
C ALA A 253 -4.89 19.36 -8.63
N LYS A 254 -5.62 20.39 -9.09
CA LYS A 254 -5.61 21.74 -8.49
C LYS A 254 -6.45 21.87 -7.21
N GLN A 255 -7.26 20.88 -6.85
CA GLN A 255 -8.04 20.94 -5.62
C GLN A 255 -7.12 20.80 -4.40
N ARG A 256 -7.14 21.79 -3.51
CA ARG A 256 -6.32 21.82 -2.29
C ARG A 256 -6.48 20.54 -1.46
N SER A 257 -7.71 20.07 -1.30
CA SER A 257 -8.01 18.84 -0.54
C SER A 257 -7.41 17.58 -1.18
N ILE A 258 -7.24 17.54 -2.51
CA ILE A 258 -6.64 16.41 -3.20
C ILE A 258 -5.12 16.42 -3.07
N ILE A 259 -4.49 17.58 -3.24
CA ILE A 259 -3.03 17.71 -3.01
C ILE A 259 -2.69 17.39 -1.55
N ALA A 260 -3.40 17.99 -0.61
CA ALA A 260 -3.20 17.76 0.82
C ALA A 260 -3.45 16.28 1.19
N GLY A 261 -4.51 15.67 0.64
CA GLY A 261 -4.79 14.25 0.83
C GLY A 261 -3.71 13.34 0.23
N PHE A 262 -3.22 13.65 -0.97
CA PHE A 262 -2.17 12.89 -1.64
C PHE A 262 -0.88 12.90 -0.82
N LEU A 263 -0.44 14.09 -0.38
CA LEU A 263 0.76 14.23 0.44
C LEU A 263 0.58 13.55 1.80
N ALA A 264 -0.56 13.74 2.47
CA ALA A 264 -0.86 13.07 3.73
C ALA A 264 -0.81 11.54 3.59
N THR A 265 -1.44 10.97 2.56
CA THR A 265 -1.48 9.52 2.35
C THR A 265 -0.13 8.93 1.90
N LEU A 266 0.69 9.72 1.20
CA LEU A 266 2.08 9.38 0.88
C LEU A 266 2.92 9.25 2.15
N PHE A 267 2.94 10.27 3.00
CA PHE A 267 3.75 10.25 4.22
C PHE A 267 3.20 9.27 5.27
N LEU A 268 1.88 9.09 5.32
CA LEU A 268 1.24 8.07 6.16
C LEU A 268 1.69 6.67 5.76
N GLY A 269 1.60 6.33 4.47
CA GLY A 269 2.04 5.03 3.96
C GLY A 269 3.52 4.80 4.21
N SER A 270 4.33 5.83 4.03
CA SER A 270 5.77 5.81 4.31
C SER A 270 6.07 5.47 5.77
N SER A 271 5.46 6.20 6.72
CA SER A 271 5.63 5.97 8.15
C SER A 271 5.16 4.56 8.56
N GLN A 272 3.97 4.17 8.10
CA GLN A 272 3.36 2.89 8.43
C GLN A 272 4.27 1.72 8.03
N TYR A 273 4.80 1.73 6.81
CA TYR A 273 5.62 0.63 6.31
C TYR A 273 7.03 0.60 6.92
N ILE A 274 7.59 1.74 7.35
CA ILE A 274 8.81 1.72 8.17
C ILE A 274 8.59 0.90 9.44
N TYR A 275 7.52 1.16 10.19
CA TYR A 275 7.27 0.39 11.42
C TYR A 275 6.93 -1.08 11.15
N ILE A 276 6.13 -1.37 10.11
CA ILE A 276 5.80 -2.77 9.76
C ILE A 276 7.06 -3.57 9.39
N TYR A 277 8.04 -2.95 8.73
CA TYR A 277 9.23 -3.63 8.24
C TYR A 277 10.32 -3.74 9.32
N PHE A 278 10.65 -2.65 10.01
CA PHE A 278 11.81 -2.59 10.89
C PHE A 278 11.52 -2.98 12.34
N LEU A 279 10.26 -2.93 12.80
CA LEU A 279 9.89 -3.35 14.15
C LEU A 279 10.06 -4.86 14.41
N PRO A 280 9.66 -5.77 13.49
CA PRO A 280 9.97 -7.18 13.68
C PRO A 280 11.46 -7.49 13.65
N ILE A 281 12.25 -6.71 12.89
CA ILE A 281 13.72 -6.79 12.91
C ILE A 281 14.25 -6.39 14.29
N TRP A 282 13.71 -5.32 14.88
CA TRP A 282 14.07 -4.90 16.24
C TRP A 282 13.74 -5.97 17.28
N PHE A 283 12.55 -6.57 17.26
CA PHE A 283 12.19 -7.63 18.20
C PHE A 283 13.11 -8.85 18.07
N GLN A 284 13.44 -9.26 16.85
CA GLN A 284 14.29 -10.44 16.63
C GLN A 284 15.75 -10.15 16.97
N ALA A 285 16.29 -9.01 16.52
CA ALA A 285 17.70 -8.67 16.71
C ALA A 285 18.03 -8.23 18.14
N ILE A 286 17.18 -7.40 18.75
CA ILE A 286 17.46 -6.78 20.06
C ILE A 286 16.87 -7.60 21.20
N ASN A 287 15.63 -8.06 21.09
CA ASN A 287 15.00 -8.84 22.15
C ASN A 287 15.28 -10.35 22.03
N GLY A 288 15.92 -10.80 20.95
CA GLY A 288 16.25 -12.21 20.71
C GLY A 288 15.04 -13.12 20.62
N VAL A 289 13.85 -12.57 20.33
CA VAL A 289 12.62 -13.38 20.26
C VAL A 289 12.50 -14.07 18.91
N SER A 290 11.77 -15.19 18.87
CA SER A 290 11.50 -15.91 17.63
C SER A 290 10.73 -15.05 16.62
N ALA A 291 10.79 -15.39 15.34
CA ALA A 291 9.98 -14.73 14.29
C ALA A 291 8.47 -14.79 14.60
N LEU A 292 8.00 -15.89 15.20
CA LEU A 292 6.62 -16.06 15.63
C LEU A 292 6.27 -15.09 16.77
N ASP A 293 7.09 -15.00 17.80
CA ASP A 293 6.86 -14.09 18.93
C ASP A 293 6.96 -12.62 18.51
N SER A 294 7.86 -12.31 17.58
CA SER A 294 7.97 -11.01 16.94
C SER A 294 6.68 -10.64 16.21
N GLY A 295 6.10 -11.57 15.43
CA GLY A 295 4.78 -11.43 14.81
C GLY A 295 3.66 -11.23 15.83
N ILE A 296 3.67 -11.97 16.95
CA ILE A 296 2.69 -11.82 18.04
C ILE A 296 2.79 -10.43 18.69
N ARG A 297 4.01 -9.91 18.86
CA ARG A 297 4.25 -8.56 19.40
C ARG A 297 3.83 -7.44 18.44
N LEU A 298 3.62 -7.73 17.17
CA LEU A 298 3.02 -6.81 16.19
C LEU A 298 1.49 -6.81 16.20
N LEU A 299 0.84 -7.77 16.88
CA LEU A 299 -0.63 -7.83 16.95
C LEU A 299 -1.28 -6.55 17.47
N PRO A 300 -0.73 -5.84 18.50
CA PRO A 300 -1.29 -4.56 18.91
C PRO A 300 -1.36 -3.55 17.76
N LEU A 301 -0.32 -3.44 16.92
CA LEU A 301 -0.31 -2.57 15.73
C LEU A 301 -1.45 -2.95 14.77
N MET A 302 -1.68 -4.24 14.56
CA MET A 302 -2.72 -4.74 13.65
C MET A 302 -4.14 -4.59 14.22
N LEU A 303 -4.33 -4.84 15.51
CA LEU A 303 -5.60 -4.64 16.23
C LEU A 303 -6.01 -3.17 16.26
N ALA A 304 -5.03 -2.29 16.27
CA ALA A 304 -5.26 -0.88 16.35
C ALA A 304 -5.77 -0.31 15.00
N MET A 305 -5.62 -1.04 13.89
CA MET A 305 -6.38 -0.79 12.65
C MET A 305 -7.88 -1.10 12.77
N VAL A 306 -8.30 -1.99 13.69
CA VAL A 306 -9.72 -2.27 13.96
C VAL A 306 -10.40 -1.06 14.61
N ALA A 307 -9.64 -0.25 15.36
CA ALA A 307 -10.14 1.00 15.92
C ALA A 307 -10.41 2.10 14.88
N SER A 308 -10.09 1.86 13.59
CA SER A 308 -10.51 2.72 12.48
C SER A 308 -12.04 2.78 12.27
N ILE A 309 -12.77 1.81 12.81
CA ILE A 309 -14.24 1.87 12.85
C ILE A 309 -14.69 3.08 13.66
N PHE A 310 -13.99 3.41 14.76
CA PHE A 310 -14.41 4.50 15.64
C PHE A 310 -14.33 5.87 14.95
N GLY A 311 -13.27 6.16 14.19
CA GLY A 311 -13.23 7.43 13.46
C GLY A 311 -14.25 7.46 12.31
N GLY A 312 -14.52 6.33 11.66
CA GLY A 312 -15.65 6.24 10.71
C GLY A 312 -17.00 6.58 11.35
N LEU A 313 -17.25 6.11 12.57
CA LEU A 313 -18.45 6.42 13.36
C LEU A 313 -18.49 7.88 13.84
N VAL A 314 -17.34 8.43 14.26
CA VAL A 314 -17.22 9.83 14.67
C VAL A 314 -17.52 10.73 13.48
N VAL A 315 -16.91 10.50 12.32
CA VAL A 315 -17.17 11.28 11.09
C VAL A 315 -18.64 11.18 10.67
N GLN A 316 -19.27 10.02 10.83
CA GLN A 316 -20.69 9.85 10.54
C GLN A 316 -21.58 10.71 11.47
N LYS A 317 -21.23 10.83 12.76
CA LYS A 317 -21.99 11.65 13.72
C LYS A 317 -21.68 13.14 13.60
N THR A 318 -20.42 13.53 13.40
CA THR A 318 -19.99 14.93 13.39
C THR A 318 -20.13 15.57 12.01
N GLY A 319 -20.13 14.77 10.94
CA GLY A 319 -20.16 15.23 9.56
C GLY A 319 -18.85 15.83 9.05
N TYR A 320 -17.81 15.95 9.89
CA TYR A 320 -16.51 16.49 9.50
C TYR A 320 -15.43 15.40 9.52
N TYR A 321 -14.72 15.24 8.40
CA TYR A 321 -13.65 14.23 8.28
C TYR A 321 -12.28 14.72 8.78
N THR A 322 -12.02 16.02 8.74
CA THR A 322 -10.70 16.61 9.06
C THR A 322 -10.34 16.53 10.56
N PRO A 323 -11.23 16.88 11.51
CA PRO A 323 -10.86 16.86 12.93
C PRO A 323 -10.52 15.46 13.47
N PRO A 324 -11.27 14.38 13.16
CA PRO A 324 -10.89 13.02 13.57
C PRO A 324 -9.59 12.54 12.92
N ALA A 325 -9.26 13.01 11.71
CA ALA A 325 -7.99 12.68 11.05
C ALA A 325 -6.79 13.32 11.75
N ILE A 326 -6.88 14.61 12.11
CA ILE A 326 -5.83 15.35 12.82
C ILE A 326 -5.64 14.79 14.24
N VAL A 327 -6.73 14.54 14.96
CA VAL A 327 -6.66 13.92 16.29
C VAL A 327 -6.04 12.54 16.18
N GLY A 328 -6.46 11.74 15.19
CA GLY A 328 -5.87 10.43 14.96
C GLY A 328 -4.37 10.48 14.66
N SER A 329 -3.93 11.37 13.77
CA SER A 329 -2.53 11.51 13.41
C SER A 329 -1.66 12.14 14.50
N SER A 330 -2.26 12.96 15.38
CA SER A 330 -1.57 13.55 16.54
C SER A 330 -1.42 12.54 17.68
N ILE A 331 -2.42 11.69 17.90
CA ILE A 331 -2.32 10.58 18.87
C ILE A 331 -1.28 9.56 18.40
N MET A 332 -1.13 9.37 17.09
CA MET A 332 -0.03 8.57 16.52
C MET A 332 1.38 9.08 16.87
N LEU A 333 1.54 10.32 17.37
CA LEU A 333 2.84 10.87 17.78
C LEU A 333 3.20 10.58 19.25
N SER A 334 2.20 10.31 20.09
CA SER A 334 2.44 9.73 21.42
C SER A 334 2.67 8.23 21.24
N ASP A 335 3.47 7.58 22.07
CA ASP A 335 3.93 6.16 21.97
C ASP A 335 2.82 5.08 21.74
N THR A 336 1.56 5.51 21.68
CA THR A 336 0.39 4.82 21.16
C THR A 336 0.17 5.08 19.64
N ILE A 337 1.20 4.87 18.81
CA ILE A 337 1.19 4.99 17.31
C ILE A 337 0.01 4.25 16.63
N TRP A 338 -0.68 3.40 17.36
CA TRP A 338 -1.26 2.21 16.78
C TRP A 338 -2.77 2.39 16.46
N ILE A 339 -3.56 3.07 17.30
CA ILE A 339 -5.06 2.99 17.32
C ILE A 339 -5.76 3.82 16.24
N TRP A 340 -5.07 4.73 15.55
CA TRP A 340 -5.74 5.77 14.76
C TRP A 340 -5.38 5.85 13.26
N HIS A 341 -4.52 4.96 12.75
CA HIS A 341 -4.07 4.93 11.35
C HIS A 341 -5.21 4.81 10.33
N GLY A 342 -6.18 3.90 10.54
CA GLY A 342 -7.27 3.73 9.58
C GLY A 342 -8.31 4.86 9.58
N ASN A 343 -8.31 5.72 10.61
CA ASN A 343 -9.16 6.91 10.65
C ASN A 343 -8.68 7.98 9.66
N VAL A 344 -7.35 8.11 9.48
CA VAL A 344 -6.76 9.02 8.49
C VAL A 344 -7.09 8.57 7.07
N LEU A 345 -6.89 7.28 6.76
CA LEU A 345 -7.17 6.72 5.43
C LEU A 345 -8.66 6.86 5.06
N SER A 346 -9.55 6.64 6.03
CA SER A 346 -11.01 6.79 5.86
C SER A 346 -11.41 8.26 5.66
N SER A 347 -10.79 9.18 6.38
CA SER A 347 -11.04 10.61 6.25
C SER A 347 -10.51 11.19 4.94
N THR A 348 -9.31 10.82 4.49
CA THR A 348 -8.77 11.28 3.20
C THR A 348 -9.57 10.72 2.02
N LYS A 349 -10.02 9.46 2.09
CA LYS A 349 -10.93 8.87 1.09
C LYS A 349 -12.29 9.57 1.06
N SER A 350 -12.78 10.01 2.21
CA SER A 350 -14.04 10.78 2.32
C SER A 350 -13.96 12.14 1.61
N CYS A 351 -12.77 12.74 1.50
CA CYS A 351 -12.56 13.99 0.77
C CYS A 351 -12.82 13.84 -0.73
N CYS A 352 -12.35 12.72 -1.31
CA CYS A 352 -12.57 12.43 -2.73
C CYS A 352 -14.04 12.16 -3.04
N THR A 353 -14.82 11.72 -2.04
CA THR A 353 -16.25 11.42 -2.22
C THR A 353 -17.18 12.64 -2.10
N ASN A 354 -16.70 13.77 -1.60
CA ASN A 354 -17.53 14.96 -1.32
C ASN A 354 -17.66 15.88 -2.53
N GLY A 355 -18.78 15.80 -3.24
CA GLY A 355 -19.20 16.79 -4.24
C GLY A 355 -18.53 16.72 -5.61
N SER A 356 -17.73 15.68 -5.85
CA SER A 356 -17.18 15.39 -7.17
C SER A 356 -18.05 14.34 -7.90
N SER A 357 -18.02 14.34 -9.23
CA SER A 357 -18.71 13.32 -10.03
C SER A 357 -18.20 11.92 -9.69
N THR A 358 -18.99 10.87 -9.88
CA THR A 358 -18.59 9.49 -9.53
C THR A 358 -17.30 9.03 -10.23
N GLU A 359 -17.03 9.58 -11.41
CA GLU A 359 -15.75 9.47 -12.14
C GLU A 359 -14.57 10.05 -11.33
N ASP A 360 -14.70 11.29 -10.86
CA ASP A 360 -13.67 11.98 -10.09
C ASP A 360 -13.36 11.27 -8.76
N VAL A 361 -14.37 10.65 -8.14
CA VAL A 361 -14.22 9.88 -6.91
C VAL A 361 -13.27 8.69 -7.13
N SER A 362 -13.44 7.96 -8.23
CA SER A 362 -12.65 6.77 -8.56
C SER A 362 -11.19 7.13 -8.83
N ILE A 363 -10.95 8.23 -9.57
CA ILE A 363 -9.61 8.77 -9.84
C ILE A 363 -8.95 9.23 -8.53
N GLY A 364 -9.70 9.96 -7.68
CA GLY A 364 -9.19 10.43 -6.38
C GLY A 364 -8.79 9.28 -5.46
N ILE A 365 -9.60 8.22 -5.36
CA ILE A 365 -9.28 7.03 -4.55
C ILE A 365 -8.02 6.34 -5.07
N ALA A 366 -7.93 6.13 -6.38
CA ALA A 366 -6.76 5.51 -7.01
C ALA A 366 -5.49 6.33 -6.75
N LEU A 367 -5.60 7.65 -6.80
CA LEU A 367 -4.52 8.58 -6.50
C LEU A 367 -4.05 8.49 -5.03
N MET A 368 -4.97 8.36 -4.06
CA MET A 368 -4.60 8.18 -2.65
C MET A 368 -3.90 6.84 -2.40
N PHE A 369 -4.38 5.74 -2.98
CA PHE A 369 -3.71 4.45 -2.85
C PHE A 369 -2.34 4.43 -3.54
N PHE A 370 -2.25 5.07 -4.71
CA PHE A 370 -0.98 5.25 -5.41
C PHE A 370 0.03 5.97 -4.52
N ALA A 371 -0.38 7.07 -3.87
CA ALA A 371 0.43 7.83 -2.94
C ALA A 371 0.93 6.97 -1.76
N THR A 372 0.02 6.24 -1.11
CA THR A 372 0.34 5.36 0.02
C THR A 372 1.35 4.28 -0.35
N LEU A 373 1.13 3.56 -1.46
CA LEU A 373 2.01 2.46 -1.88
C LEU A 373 3.36 2.97 -2.41
N LEU A 374 3.35 4.10 -3.14
CA LEU A 374 4.59 4.74 -3.58
C LEU A 374 5.43 5.20 -2.38
N GLY A 375 4.80 5.87 -1.41
CA GLY A 375 5.47 6.30 -0.18
C GLY A 375 6.06 5.12 0.60
N ALA A 376 5.28 4.05 0.76
CA ALA A 376 5.75 2.82 1.39
C ALA A 376 7.00 2.25 0.71
N ALA A 377 6.96 2.04 -0.62
CA ALA A 377 8.06 1.45 -1.36
C ALA A 377 9.33 2.32 -1.34
N VAL A 378 9.17 3.65 -1.44
CA VAL A 378 10.29 4.61 -1.35
C VAL A 378 10.92 4.59 0.04
N PHE A 379 10.12 4.71 1.10
CA PHE A 379 10.66 4.92 2.45
C PHE A 379 11.11 3.64 3.16
N VAL A 380 10.62 2.46 2.76
CA VAL A 380 11.24 1.19 3.18
C VAL A 380 12.67 1.10 2.65
N SER A 381 12.88 1.45 1.36
CA SER A 381 14.21 1.46 0.75
C SER A 381 15.13 2.50 1.41
N VAL A 382 14.61 3.69 1.75
CA VAL A 382 15.35 4.70 2.52
C VAL A 382 15.69 4.19 3.92
N GLY A 383 14.74 3.56 4.62
CA GLY A 383 14.95 3.01 5.96
C GLY A 383 16.05 1.94 5.97
N GLN A 384 16.07 1.07 4.95
CA GLN A 384 17.08 0.03 4.80
C GLN A 384 18.46 0.65 4.56
N ASN A 385 18.56 1.58 3.60
CA ASN A 385 19.79 2.30 3.35
C ASN A 385 20.30 3.06 4.59
N VAL A 386 19.41 3.65 5.39
CA VAL A 386 19.80 4.32 6.63
C VAL A 386 20.30 3.33 7.66
N LEU A 387 19.63 2.18 7.82
CA LEU A 387 20.07 1.11 8.72
C LEU A 387 21.49 0.66 8.35
N ASP A 388 21.72 0.31 7.09
CA ASP A 388 22.99 -0.24 6.65
C ASP A 388 24.12 0.78 6.76
N ASN A 389 23.89 2.03 6.34
CA ASN A 389 24.87 3.10 6.52
C ASN A 389 25.18 3.36 8.01
N GLN A 390 24.17 3.33 8.89
CA GLN A 390 24.38 3.50 10.32
C GLN A 390 25.16 2.33 10.91
N LEU A 391 24.85 1.09 10.52
CA LEU A 391 25.56 -0.08 10.99
C LEU A 391 27.02 -0.08 10.51
N VAL A 392 27.28 0.20 9.23
CA VAL A 392 28.65 0.34 8.71
C VAL A 392 29.42 1.43 9.46
N GLN A 393 28.80 2.60 9.65
CA GLN A 393 29.45 3.71 10.35
C GLN A 393 29.79 3.34 11.81
N ARG A 394 28.89 2.66 12.51
CA ARG A 394 29.02 2.33 13.94
C ARG A 394 29.90 1.11 14.20
N LEU A 395 29.83 0.12 13.32
CA LEU A 395 30.52 -1.16 13.47
C LEU A 395 31.89 -1.19 12.78
N SER A 396 32.23 -0.20 11.94
CA SER A 396 33.55 -0.09 11.28
C SER A 396 34.75 -0.16 12.23
N GLY A 397 34.57 0.21 13.51
CA GLY A 397 35.62 0.14 14.53
C GLY A 397 35.75 -1.23 15.23
N PHE A 398 34.87 -2.19 14.94
CA PHE A 398 34.89 -3.50 15.60
C PHE A 398 35.90 -4.45 14.94
N PRO A 399 36.72 -5.17 15.71
CA PRO A 399 37.67 -6.13 15.17
C PRO A 399 36.91 -7.30 14.50
N GLY A 400 37.24 -7.58 13.23
CA GLY A 400 36.58 -8.62 12.43
C GLY A 400 35.34 -8.16 11.67
N PHE A 401 35.03 -6.85 11.67
CA PHE A 401 33.95 -6.30 10.86
C PHE A 401 34.35 -6.16 9.39
N GLU A 402 33.66 -6.89 8.51
CA GLU A 402 33.68 -6.64 7.07
C GLU A 402 32.33 -6.03 6.64
N PRO A 403 32.32 -4.89 5.92
CA PRO A 403 31.09 -4.26 5.45
C PRO A 403 30.18 -5.18 4.63
N ASP A 404 30.78 -6.14 3.92
CA ASP A 404 30.09 -7.08 3.03
C ASP A 404 29.24 -8.10 3.82
N LEU A 405 29.58 -8.38 5.09
CA LEU A 405 28.81 -9.28 5.96
C LEU A 405 27.42 -8.75 6.31
N ILE A 406 27.25 -7.41 6.35
CA ILE A 406 25.93 -6.79 6.57
C ILE A 406 25.05 -6.95 5.32
N THR A 407 25.65 -6.78 4.15
CA THR A 407 24.93 -6.77 2.86
C THR A 407 24.56 -8.17 2.38
N GLU A 408 25.35 -9.20 2.69
CA GLU A 408 25.09 -10.58 2.26
C GLU A 408 24.36 -11.46 3.28
N GLY A 409 24.63 -11.28 4.59
CA GLY A 409 24.14 -12.20 5.64
C GLY A 409 22.98 -11.67 6.48
N GLY A 410 22.65 -10.38 6.34
CA GLY A 410 21.76 -9.66 7.24
C GLY A 410 22.39 -9.42 8.62
N ALA A 411 22.10 -8.26 9.19
CA ALA A 411 22.84 -7.77 10.35
C ALA A 411 22.64 -8.59 11.65
N THR A 412 21.58 -9.40 11.75
CA THR A 412 21.40 -10.40 12.83
C THR A 412 22.42 -11.53 12.78
N SER A 413 22.79 -11.98 11.58
CA SER A 413 23.79 -13.04 11.41
C SER A 413 25.17 -12.53 11.81
N PHE A 414 25.49 -11.27 11.49
CA PHE A 414 26.70 -10.60 11.96
C PHE A 414 26.78 -10.55 13.49
N LEU A 415 25.71 -10.10 14.18
CA LEU A 415 25.69 -10.05 15.65
C LEU A 415 25.98 -11.41 16.29
N SER A 416 25.45 -12.50 15.72
CA SER A 416 25.71 -13.87 16.22
C SER A 416 27.13 -14.36 15.97
N SER A 417 27.83 -13.79 14.99
CA SER A 417 29.23 -14.12 14.66
C SER A 417 30.27 -13.38 15.50
N LEU A 418 29.85 -12.32 16.23
CA LEU A 418 30.75 -11.55 17.08
C LEU A 418 31.18 -12.35 18.33
N PRO A 419 32.42 -12.16 18.83
CA PRO A 419 32.86 -12.70 20.11
C PRO A 419 31.93 -12.26 21.25
N ALA A 420 31.68 -13.13 22.23
CA ALA A 420 30.76 -12.87 23.34
C ALA A 420 31.06 -11.57 24.13
N SER A 421 32.32 -11.11 24.16
CA SER A 421 32.73 -9.85 24.78
C SER A 421 32.28 -8.59 24.02
N LEU A 422 31.99 -8.69 22.73
CA LEU A 422 31.59 -7.57 21.85
C LEU A 422 30.11 -7.62 21.44
N GLN A 423 29.42 -8.74 21.71
CA GLN A 423 28.01 -8.91 21.35
C GLN A 423 27.11 -7.85 22.00
N GLU A 424 27.31 -7.54 23.29
CA GLU A 424 26.51 -6.53 23.99
C GLU A 424 26.69 -5.13 23.39
N THR A 425 27.93 -4.73 23.11
CA THR A 425 28.21 -3.44 22.46
C THR A 425 27.68 -3.41 21.02
N GLY A 426 27.78 -4.52 20.28
CA GLY A 426 27.20 -4.66 18.95
C GLY A 426 25.67 -4.51 18.96
N LEU A 427 24.98 -5.09 19.95
CA LEU A 427 23.53 -4.95 20.13
C LEU A 427 23.12 -3.50 20.44
N ILE A 428 23.90 -2.78 21.26
CA ILE A 428 23.65 -1.37 21.57
C ILE A 428 23.75 -0.51 20.29
N GLU A 429 24.82 -0.68 19.51
CA GLU A 429 25.01 0.06 18.26
C GLU A 429 23.95 -0.28 17.21
N TYR A 430 23.55 -1.56 17.14
CA TYR A 430 22.46 -2.00 16.28
C TYR A 430 21.12 -1.35 16.67
N ASN A 431 20.82 -1.32 17.97
CA ASN A 431 19.62 -0.68 18.48
C ASN A 431 19.60 0.83 18.16
N GLU A 432 20.75 1.52 18.26
CA GLU A 432 20.86 2.93 17.88
C GLU A 432 20.70 3.14 16.36
N ALA A 433 21.22 2.24 15.53
CA ALA A 433 20.99 2.27 14.08
C ALA A 433 19.48 2.13 13.76
N LEU A 434 18.79 1.17 14.38
CA LEU A 434 17.34 1.02 14.22
C LEU A 434 16.54 2.21 14.77
N ARG A 435 16.97 2.82 15.88
CA ARG A 435 16.36 4.05 16.41
C ARG A 435 16.39 5.18 15.39
N ARG A 436 17.45 5.33 14.60
CA ARG A 436 17.49 6.32 13.50
C ARG A 436 16.44 6.06 12.44
N VAL A 437 16.20 4.79 12.09
CA VAL A 437 15.14 4.40 11.16
C VAL A 437 13.75 4.74 11.72
N PHE A 438 13.51 4.45 13.00
CA PHE A 438 12.23 4.80 13.64
C PHE A 438 12.00 6.31 13.77
N GLN A 439 13.06 7.10 13.99
CA GLN A 439 12.98 8.56 13.97
C GLN A 439 12.49 9.09 12.62
N ILE A 440 12.90 8.48 11.51
CA ILE A 440 12.37 8.84 10.18
C ILE A 440 10.87 8.58 10.12
N GLY A 441 10.41 7.40 10.57
CA GLY A 441 8.98 7.08 10.67
C GLY A 441 8.20 8.13 11.47
N LEU A 442 8.73 8.55 12.62
CA LEU A 442 8.12 9.60 13.45
C LEU A 442 8.02 10.95 12.73
N VAL A 443 9.09 11.39 12.06
CA VAL A 443 9.10 12.64 11.29
C VAL A 443 8.05 12.61 10.18
N LEU A 444 7.90 11.49 9.48
CA LEU A 444 6.90 11.32 8.43
C LEU A 444 5.47 11.34 8.99
N SER A 445 5.24 10.80 10.19
CA SER A 445 3.96 10.94 10.90
C SER A 445 3.65 12.40 11.25
N CYS A 446 4.65 13.18 11.70
CA CYS A 446 4.47 14.62 11.96
C CYS A 446 4.08 15.37 10.69
N ILE A 447 4.80 15.11 9.59
CA ILE A 447 4.53 15.72 8.27
C ILE A 447 3.12 15.37 7.79
N THR A 448 2.67 14.13 8.01
CA THR A 448 1.31 13.70 7.70
C THR A 448 0.27 14.57 8.41
N THR A 449 0.44 14.82 9.71
CA THR A 449 -0.47 15.68 10.49
C THR A 449 -0.54 17.10 9.93
N LEU A 450 0.59 17.66 9.49
CA LEU A 450 0.63 18.99 8.86
C LEU A 450 -0.22 19.03 7.58
N PHE A 451 -0.07 18.04 6.69
CA PHE A 451 -0.86 17.99 5.46
C PHE A 451 -2.35 17.71 5.70
N LEU A 452 -2.70 16.91 6.71
CA LEU A 452 -4.09 16.74 7.12
C LEU A 452 -4.70 18.05 7.62
N ALA A 453 -3.95 18.85 8.37
CA ALA A 453 -4.40 20.17 8.82
C ALA A 453 -4.63 21.14 7.65
N MET A 454 -3.93 20.95 6.52
CA MET A 454 -4.13 21.75 5.30
C MET A 454 -5.37 21.36 4.49
N MET A 455 -6.04 20.24 4.80
CA MET A 455 -7.27 19.83 4.11
C MET A 455 -8.43 20.77 4.43
N GLU A 456 -9.33 21.00 3.47
CA GLU A 456 -10.50 21.84 3.72
C GLU A 456 -11.45 21.18 4.73
N TRP A 457 -12.05 21.98 5.61
CA TRP A 457 -13.00 21.51 6.62
C TRP A 457 -14.42 21.52 6.05
N LYS A 458 -14.72 20.57 5.16
CA LYS A 458 -16.03 20.46 4.51
C LYS A 458 -16.92 19.45 5.22
N SER A 459 -18.15 19.85 5.54
CA SER A 459 -19.15 18.96 6.14
C SER A 459 -19.78 18.06 5.08
N VAL A 460 -19.83 16.75 5.36
CA VAL A 460 -20.54 15.75 4.58
C VAL A 460 -22.07 15.89 4.77
N LEU A 461 -22.53 16.39 5.93
CA LEU A 461 -23.94 16.46 6.30
C LEU A 461 -24.68 17.63 5.62
N LYS A 462 -24.05 18.81 5.49
CA LYS A 462 -24.66 19.97 4.80
C LYS A 462 -25.07 19.68 3.35
N LYS A 463 -24.39 18.75 2.70
CA LYS A 463 -24.66 18.37 1.31
C LYS A 463 -25.86 17.42 1.19
N VAL A 464 -26.05 16.56 2.17
CA VAL A 464 -27.23 15.69 2.28
C VAL A 464 -28.50 16.53 2.45
N GLU A 465 -28.43 17.57 3.29
CA GLU A 465 -29.55 18.49 3.49
C GLU A 465 -29.89 19.23 2.21
N ALA A 466 -28.89 19.66 1.42
CA ALA A 466 -29.10 20.28 0.12
C ALA A 466 -29.68 19.30 -0.94
N GLU A 467 -29.22 18.04 -0.98
CA GLU A 467 -29.75 17.01 -1.90
C GLU A 467 -31.16 16.53 -1.50
N LYS A 468 -31.49 16.53 -0.21
CA LYS A 468 -32.86 16.25 0.28
C LYS A 468 -33.81 17.42 -0.01
N GLY A 469 -33.37 18.66 0.17
CA GLY A 469 -34.16 19.85 -0.19
C GLY A 469 -34.44 19.93 -1.70
N SER A 470 -33.44 19.65 -2.54
CA SER A 470 -33.64 19.61 -4.00
C SER A 470 -34.58 18.49 -4.47
N LYS A 471 -34.75 17.40 -3.70
CA LYS A 471 -35.70 16.33 -4.03
C LYS A 471 -37.10 16.58 -3.47
N SER A 472 -37.25 17.37 -2.40
CA SER A 472 -38.58 17.76 -1.90
C SER A 472 -39.28 18.80 -2.77
N ASP A 473 -38.52 19.56 -3.57
CA ASP A 473 -39.06 20.55 -4.52
C ASP A 473 -39.61 19.91 -5.82
N PHE A 474 -39.40 18.60 -6.03
CA PHE A 474 -40.09 17.82 -7.06
C PHE A 474 -41.33 17.13 -6.48
N VAL A 475 -42.33 17.93 -6.11
CA VAL A 475 -43.70 17.43 -6.01
C VAL A 475 -44.21 17.24 -7.45
N PRO A 476 -44.70 16.05 -7.84
CA PRO A 476 -45.40 15.92 -9.11
C PRO A 476 -46.65 16.78 -9.01
N VAL A 477 -46.77 17.79 -9.86
CA VAL A 477 -48.05 18.44 -10.12
C VAL A 477 -48.88 17.38 -10.85
N GLU A 478 -49.79 16.72 -10.12
CA GLU A 478 -50.89 15.94 -10.70
C GLU A 478 -51.84 16.83 -11.49
#